data_AF-A0A2S0VUK4-F1
#
_entry.id   AF-A0A2S0VUK4-F1
#
_cell.length_a   1.000
_cell.length_b   1.000
_cell.length_c   1.000
_cell.angle_alpha   90.00
_cell.angle_beta   90.00
_cell.angle_gamma   90.00
#
_symmetry.space_group_name_H-M   'P 1'
#
loop_
_entity.id
_entity.type
_entity.pdbx_description
1 polymer ?
#
loop_
_entity_poly.entity_id
_entity_poly.type
_entity_poly.pdbx_seq_one_letter_code
_entity_poly.pdbx_strand_id
1 'polypeptide(L)'
;MKDTQSNPYIRQYQRKSKSPWDDASTILLLADVVDDELSFERYIYLHRDSLGRILGISISKRLLDDNPDLDSRYLDDVEMYAVLLMYIDEISLFCERFAEEFEAIFGLDPSGYFEAAELRWYSIIRDI
;
A
#
# COMPACT_ATOMS: atom_id res chain seq x y z
N MET A 1 24.79 16.49 10.11
CA MET A 1 23.65 15.57 9.94
C MET A 1 23.44 15.46 8.45
N LYS A 2 23.68 14.29 7.85
CA LYS A 2 23.40 14.09 6.42
C LYS A 2 21.90 14.20 6.25
N ASP A 3 21.45 14.99 5.28
CA ASP A 3 20.05 15.09 4.89
C ASP A 3 19.48 13.69 4.76
N THR A 4 18.49 13.39 5.60
CA THR A 4 17.76 12.14 5.56
C THR A 4 17.11 12.05 4.19
N GLN A 5 17.68 11.24 3.31
CA GLN A 5 17.03 10.83 2.07
C GLN A 5 15.60 10.43 2.46
N SER A 6 14.60 11.17 1.97
CA SER A 6 13.23 11.01 2.44
C SER A 6 12.83 9.56 2.19
N ASN A 7 12.63 8.79 3.25
CA ASN A 7 12.25 7.39 3.12
C ASN A 7 10.96 7.32 2.28
N PRO A 8 10.99 6.73 1.07
CA PRO A 8 9.83 6.71 0.18
C PRO A 8 8.71 5.80 0.70
N TYR A 9 9.01 4.93 1.67
CA TYR A 9 8.09 3.96 2.23
C TYR A 9 6.93 4.61 2.99
N ILE A 10 7.19 5.63 3.81
CA ILE A 10 6.15 6.36 4.54
C ILE A 10 6.20 7.83 4.16
N ARG A 11 5.06 8.36 3.73
CA ARG A 11 4.92 9.77 3.42
C ARG A 11 3.86 10.42 4.30
N GLN A 12 4.29 11.35 5.15
CA GLN A 12 3.36 12.27 5.80
C GLN A 12 3.04 13.44 4.85
N TYR A 13 1.77 13.77 4.72
CA TYR A 13 1.37 14.91 3.90
C TYR A 13 1.62 16.24 4.62
N GLN A 14 2.28 17.17 3.94
CA GLN A 14 2.43 18.55 4.41
C GLN A 14 1.25 19.45 3.99
N ARG A 15 0.42 18.97 3.07
CA ARG A 15 -0.74 19.64 2.50
C ARG A 15 -1.83 18.63 2.22
N LYS A 16 -3.09 19.06 2.18
CA LYS A 16 -4.22 18.19 1.85
C LYS A 16 -3.94 17.40 0.56
N SER A 17 -4.13 16.08 0.61
CA SER A 17 -3.92 15.22 -0.55
C SER A 17 -5.04 15.42 -1.57
N LYS A 18 -4.91 14.78 -2.74
CA LYS A 18 -5.95 14.72 -3.77
C LYS A 18 -6.80 13.44 -3.70
N SER A 19 -6.56 12.59 -2.70
CA SER A 19 -7.37 11.39 -2.48
C SER A 19 -8.79 11.80 -2.08
N PRO A 20 -9.77 10.89 -2.20
CA PRO A 20 -11.15 11.17 -1.77
C PRO A 20 -11.29 11.23 -0.24
N TRP A 21 -10.26 10.84 0.52
CA TRP A 21 -10.31 10.75 1.97
C TRP A 21 -9.61 11.94 2.67
N ASP A 22 -9.86 12.11 3.97
CA ASP A 22 -9.12 13.03 4.84
C ASP A 22 -7.86 12.34 5.39
N ASP A 23 -6.96 11.98 4.49
CA ASP A 23 -5.74 11.27 4.80
C ASP A 23 -4.62 12.19 5.29
N ALA A 24 -3.81 11.68 6.22
CA ALA A 24 -2.65 12.36 6.78
C ALA A 24 -1.33 11.74 6.32
N SER A 25 -1.35 10.47 5.92
CA SER A 25 -0.15 9.78 5.44
C SER A 25 -0.46 8.64 4.47
N THR A 26 0.56 8.22 3.74
CA THR A 26 0.55 6.98 2.96
C THR A 26 1.71 6.07 3.30
N ILE A 27 1.50 4.77 3.12
CA ILE A 27 2.55 3.75 3.06
C ILE A 27 2.62 3.24 1.60
N LEU A 28 3.83 3.16 1.03
CA LEU A 28 4.06 2.55 -0.27
C LEU A 28 4.13 1.03 -0.11
N LEU A 29 3.12 0.31 -0.60
CA LEU A 29 3.03 -1.15 -0.51
C LEU A 29 3.61 -1.85 -1.74
N LEU A 30 3.60 -1.18 -2.89
CA LEU A 30 4.15 -1.71 -4.13
C LEU A 30 4.68 -0.56 -4.97
N ALA A 31 5.84 -0.75 -5.58
CA ALA A 31 6.33 0.00 -6.72
C ALA A 31 7.23 -0.91 -7.57
N ASP A 32 7.35 -0.62 -8.86
CA ASP A 32 8.37 -1.27 -9.69
C ASP A 32 9.76 -0.81 -9.26
N VAL A 33 10.77 -1.66 -9.46
CA VAL A 33 12.17 -1.33 -9.20
C VAL A 33 12.97 -1.56 -10.47
N VAL A 34 13.59 -0.49 -10.97
CA VAL A 34 14.42 -0.49 -12.18
C VAL A 34 15.79 0.05 -11.80
N ASP A 35 16.84 -0.73 -12.03
CA ASP A 35 18.23 -0.37 -11.67
C ASP A 35 18.39 0.10 -10.21
N ASP A 36 17.75 -0.62 -9.28
CA ASP A 36 17.68 -0.30 -7.83
C ASP A 36 16.97 1.02 -7.47
N GLU A 37 16.33 1.68 -8.43
CA GLU A 37 15.50 2.87 -8.21
C GLU A 37 14.00 2.56 -8.30
N LEU A 38 13.21 3.26 -7.48
CA LEU A 38 11.75 3.12 -7.53
C LEU A 38 11.19 3.75 -8.82
N SER A 39 10.50 2.93 -9.60
CA SER A 39 9.64 3.36 -10.70
C SER A 39 8.19 3.34 -10.26
N PHE A 40 7.46 4.42 -10.56
CA PHE A 40 6.04 4.56 -10.20
C PHE A 40 5.11 4.26 -11.39
N GLU A 41 5.52 3.35 -12.27
CA GLU A 41 4.66 2.84 -13.34
C GLU A 41 3.55 1.96 -12.78
N ARG A 42 3.90 0.90 -12.02
CA ARG A 42 2.98 0.17 -11.12
C ARG A 42 3.23 0.64 -9.69
N TYR A 43 2.16 0.95 -8.96
CA TYR A 43 2.26 1.21 -7.52
C TYR A 43 0.95 1.00 -6.78
N ILE A 44 1.07 0.75 -5.48
CA ILE A 44 -0.03 0.71 -4.52
C ILE A 44 0.37 1.56 -3.30
N TYR A 45 -0.44 2.55 -2.96
CA TYR A 45 -0.33 3.31 -1.71
C TYR A 45 -1.47 2.95 -0.76
N LEU A 46 -1.15 2.66 0.50
CA LEU A 46 -2.13 2.55 1.59
C LEU A 46 -2.34 3.93 2.22
N HIS A 47 -3.57 4.41 2.26
CA HIS A 47 -3.94 5.72 2.81
C HIS A 47 -4.37 5.59 4.27
N ARG A 48 -3.88 6.49 5.11
CA ARG A 48 -4.19 6.51 6.55
C ARG A 48 -4.61 7.89 7.05
N ASP A 49 -5.54 7.90 8.00
CA ASP A 49 -5.92 9.13 8.71
C ASP A 49 -4.82 9.58 9.70
N SER A 50 -5.07 10.71 10.38
CA SER A 50 -4.15 11.27 11.38
C SER A 50 -3.96 10.41 12.63
N LEU A 51 -4.82 9.41 12.85
CA LEU A 51 -4.75 8.44 13.94
C LEU A 51 -4.20 7.08 13.48
N GLY A 52 -3.79 6.96 12.22
CA GLY A 52 -3.21 5.75 11.64
C GLY A 52 -4.23 4.71 11.15
N ARG A 53 -5.52 5.04 11.11
CA ARG A 53 -6.55 4.12 10.57
C ARG A 53 -6.43 4.00 9.06
N ILE A 54 -6.62 2.80 8.54
CA ILE A 54 -6.69 2.54 7.10
C ILE A 54 -7.97 3.18 6.54
N LEU A 55 -7.82 3.95 5.47
CA LEU A 55 -8.92 4.58 4.74
C LEU A 55 -9.22 3.88 3.41
N GLY A 56 -8.18 3.33 2.77
CA GLY A 56 -8.25 2.70 1.47
C GLY A 56 -6.87 2.60 0.84
N ILE A 57 -6.81 2.17 -0.43
CA ILE A 57 -5.61 2.17 -1.26
C ILE A 57 -5.80 3.05 -2.49
N SER A 58 -4.70 3.59 -3.01
CA SER A 58 -4.67 4.07 -4.39
C SER A 58 -3.70 3.25 -5.23
N ILE A 59 -4.13 2.95 -6.44
CA ILE A 59 -3.31 2.23 -7.43
C ILE A 59 -2.86 3.15 -8.56
N SER A 60 -1.80 2.75 -9.25
CA SER A 60 -1.34 3.43 -10.45
C SER A 60 -2.34 3.28 -11.59
N LYS A 61 -2.25 4.16 -12.59
CA LYS A 61 -3.05 4.01 -13.82
C LYS A 61 -2.78 2.68 -14.51
N ARG A 62 -1.52 2.22 -14.51
CA ARG A 62 -1.16 0.95 -15.13
C ARG A 62 -1.90 -0.22 -14.49
N LEU A 63 -1.90 -0.29 -13.15
CA LEU A 63 -2.63 -1.34 -12.43
C LEU A 63 -4.15 -1.23 -12.65
N LEU A 64 -4.70 -0.01 -12.75
CA LEU A 64 -6.11 0.16 -13.09
C LEU A 64 -6.41 -0.37 -14.51
N ASP A 65 -5.58 -0.02 -15.50
CA ASP A 65 -5.75 -0.45 -16.88
C ASP A 65 -5.61 -1.99 -17.02
N ASP A 66 -4.80 -2.63 -16.16
CA ASP A 66 -4.62 -4.09 -16.11
C ASP A 66 -5.80 -4.82 -15.40
N ASN A 67 -6.71 -4.09 -14.74
CA ASN A 67 -7.86 -4.63 -13.99
C ASN A 67 -9.18 -3.98 -14.44
N PRO A 68 -9.78 -4.44 -15.55
CA PRO A 68 -10.91 -3.76 -16.20
C PRO A 68 -12.20 -3.77 -15.38
N ASP A 69 -12.29 -4.59 -14.34
CA ASP A 69 -13.45 -4.66 -13.44
C ASP A 69 -13.43 -3.56 -12.36
N LEU A 70 -12.35 -2.79 -12.26
CA LEU A 70 -12.23 -1.68 -11.31
C LEU A 70 -12.69 -0.36 -11.96
N ASP A 71 -13.62 0.33 -11.30
CA ASP A 71 -14.14 1.62 -11.78
C ASP A 71 -13.29 2.84 -11.34
N SER A 72 -12.39 2.64 -10.37
CA SER A 72 -11.65 3.70 -9.71
C SER A 72 -10.22 3.29 -9.37
N ARG A 73 -9.32 4.28 -9.34
CA ARG A 73 -7.97 4.11 -8.82
C ARG A 73 -7.85 4.24 -7.30
N TYR A 74 -8.91 4.69 -6.64
CA TYR A 74 -9.03 4.80 -5.19
C TYR A 74 -10.04 3.75 -4.76
N LEU A 75 -9.57 2.78 -3.98
CA LEU A 75 -10.33 1.59 -3.59
C LEU A 75 -10.40 1.54 -2.08
N ASP A 76 -11.57 1.21 -1.55
CA ASP A 76 -11.81 0.91 -0.14
C ASP A 76 -12.63 -0.38 -0.02
N ASP A 77 -12.97 -0.75 1.21
CA ASP A 77 -13.75 -1.93 1.55
C ASP A 77 -13.30 -3.19 0.78
N VAL A 78 -14.22 -3.85 0.09
CA VAL A 78 -14.03 -5.16 -0.54
C VAL A 78 -13.02 -5.08 -1.68
N GLU A 79 -13.11 -4.05 -2.52
CA GLU A 79 -12.25 -3.88 -3.69
C GLU A 79 -10.79 -3.68 -3.27
N MET A 80 -10.56 -2.92 -2.19
CA MET A 80 -9.23 -2.77 -1.60
C MET A 80 -8.65 -4.14 -1.22
N TYR A 81 -9.40 -4.96 -0.46
CA TYR A 81 -8.88 -6.26 -0.03
C TYR A 81 -8.68 -7.23 -1.19
N ALA A 82 -9.55 -7.18 -2.22
CA ALA A 82 -9.41 -7.99 -3.42
C ALA A 82 -8.11 -7.68 -4.16
N VAL A 83 -7.79 -6.39 -4.35
CA VAL A 83 -6.54 -5.95 -4.99
C VAL A 83 -5.33 -6.27 -4.11
N LEU A 84 -5.41 -6.07 -2.79
CA LEU A 84 -4.31 -6.42 -1.88
C LEU A 84 -3.99 -7.91 -1.91
N LEU A 85 -5.00 -8.78 -1.98
CA LEU A 85 -4.80 -10.22 -2.16
C LEU A 85 -4.25 -10.58 -3.54
N MET A 86 -4.74 -9.95 -4.60
CA MET A 86 -4.27 -10.21 -5.97
C MET A 86 -2.77 -9.95 -6.13
N TYR A 87 -2.25 -8.93 -5.43
CA TYR A 87 -0.84 -8.53 -5.50
C TYR A 87 -0.04 -8.91 -4.25
N ILE A 88 -0.54 -9.79 -3.40
CA ILE A 88 0.03 -10.01 -2.06
C ILE A 88 1.49 -10.47 -2.10
N ASP A 89 1.85 -11.36 -3.04
CA ASP A 89 3.22 -11.84 -3.21
C ASP A 89 4.17 -10.71 -3.63
N GLU A 90 3.74 -9.87 -4.58
CA GLU A 90 4.52 -8.71 -5.05
C GLU A 90 4.67 -7.66 -3.95
N ILE A 91 3.60 -7.39 -3.21
CA ILE A 91 3.57 -6.45 -2.07
C ILE A 91 4.51 -6.94 -0.97
N SER A 92 4.40 -8.22 -0.60
CA SER A 92 5.21 -8.82 0.47
C SER A 92 6.70 -8.71 0.11
N LEU A 93 7.07 -9.15 -1.10
CA LEU A 93 8.44 -9.05 -1.59
C LEU A 93 8.95 -7.61 -1.73
N PHE A 94 8.09 -6.68 -2.12
CA PHE A 94 8.45 -5.26 -2.20
C PHE A 94 8.76 -4.69 -0.81
N CYS A 95 7.89 -4.97 0.16
CA CYS A 95 7.99 -4.47 1.52
C CYS A 95 9.23 -4.97 2.27
N GLU A 96 9.80 -6.13 1.89
CA GLU A 96 11.09 -6.61 2.41
C GLU A 96 12.25 -5.61 2.20
N ARG A 97 12.17 -4.73 1.20
CA ARG A 97 13.14 -3.65 0.99
C ARG A 97 13.13 -2.58 2.09
N PHE A 98 12.05 -2.53 2.87
CA PHE A 98 11.79 -1.59 3.94
C PHE A 98 11.44 -2.33 5.23
N ALA A 99 11.99 -3.53 5.45
CA ALA A 99 11.57 -4.42 6.53
C ALA A 99 11.65 -3.77 7.92
N GLU A 100 12.72 -2.99 8.20
CA GLU A 100 12.87 -2.29 9.49
C GLU A 100 11.76 -1.25 9.70
N GLU A 101 11.44 -0.45 8.67
CA GLU A 101 10.40 0.57 8.77
C GLU A 101 8.99 -0.02 8.73
N PHE A 102 8.82 -1.14 8.02
CA PHE A 102 7.60 -1.93 8.02
C PHE A 102 7.33 -2.45 9.43
N GLU A 103 8.30 -3.14 10.05
CA GLU A 103 8.16 -3.73 11.37
C GLU A 103 7.91 -2.65 12.44
N ALA A 104 8.55 -1.48 12.31
CA ALA A 104 8.29 -0.35 13.21
C ALA A 104 6.84 0.16 13.17
N ILE A 105 6.09 -0.07 12.09
CA ILE A 105 4.68 0.31 11.96
C ILE A 105 3.75 -0.83 12.34
N PHE A 106 4.01 -2.02 11.80
CA PHE A 106 3.07 -3.15 11.82
C PHE A 106 3.37 -4.16 12.94
N GLY A 107 4.55 -4.08 13.55
CA GLY A 107 4.97 -4.95 14.66
C GLY A 107 5.36 -6.37 14.24
N LEU A 108 5.43 -6.65 12.94
CA LEU A 108 5.87 -7.90 12.32
C LEU A 108 6.70 -7.57 11.08
N ASP A 109 7.57 -8.48 10.68
CA ASP A 109 8.22 -8.43 9.37
C ASP A 109 7.19 -8.57 8.23
N PRO A 110 7.49 -8.11 7.00
CA PRO A 110 6.54 -8.14 5.88
C PRO A 110 5.98 -9.53 5.61
N SER A 111 6.84 -10.56 5.48
CA SER A 111 6.40 -11.93 5.25
C SER A 111 5.40 -12.41 6.31
N GLY A 112 5.73 -12.27 7.60
CA GLY A 112 4.86 -12.70 8.70
C GLY A 112 3.56 -11.89 8.78
N TYR A 113 3.60 -10.59 8.49
CA TYR A 113 2.41 -9.75 8.46
C TYR A 113 1.47 -10.17 7.34
N PHE A 114 1.98 -10.33 6.11
CA PHE A 114 1.13 -10.62 4.95
C PHE A 114 0.55 -12.03 4.98
N GLU A 115 1.25 -13.03 5.54
CA GLU A 115 0.67 -14.37 5.78
C GLU A 115 -0.57 -14.29 6.68
N ALA A 116 -0.50 -13.53 7.78
CA ALA A 116 -1.65 -13.33 8.67
C ALA A 116 -2.75 -12.46 8.02
N ALA A 117 -2.35 -11.42 7.28
CA ALA A 117 -3.26 -10.50 6.61
C ALA A 117 -4.05 -11.21 5.50
N GLU A 118 -3.42 -12.10 4.73
CA GLU A 118 -4.05 -12.89 3.67
C GLU A 118 -5.28 -13.64 4.18
N LEU A 119 -5.12 -14.38 5.29
CA LEU A 119 -6.20 -15.13 5.92
C LEU A 119 -7.38 -14.22 6.32
N ARG A 120 -7.06 -13.05 6.89
CA ARG A 120 -8.08 -12.09 7.32
C ARG A 120 -8.81 -11.46 6.14
N TRP A 121 -8.07 -11.01 5.13
CA TRP A 121 -8.63 -10.35 3.94
C TRP A 121 -9.49 -11.32 3.14
N TYR A 122 -9.06 -12.58 3.01
CA TYR A 122 -9.84 -13.62 2.36
C TYR A 122 -11.18 -13.88 3.06
N SER A 123 -11.20 -13.88 4.40
CA SER A 123 -12.45 -13.96 5.19
C SER A 123 -13.38 -12.78 4.90
N ILE A 124 -12.85 -11.55 4.83
CA ILE A 124 -13.67 -10.35 4.55
C ILE A 124 -14.36 -10.46 3.19
N ILE A 125 -13.66 -10.95 2.17
CA ILE A 125 -14.24 -11.09 0.82
C ILE A 125 -15.27 -12.22 0.75
N ARG A 126 -15.05 -13.33 1.48
CA ARG A 126 -15.96 -14.49 1.46
C ARG A 126 -17.26 -14.27 2.21
N ASP A 127 -17.30 -13.33 3.15
CA ASP A 127 -18.47 -13.07 3.99
C ASP A 127 -19.49 -12.11 3.34
N ILE A 128 -19.36 -11.85 2.03
CA ILE A 128 -20.23 -11.02 1.18
C ILE A 128 -21.09 -11.92 0.29
#